data_AF-A0A2J8TIC5-F1
#
_entry.id   AF-A0A2J8TIC5-F1
#
_cell.length_a   1.000
_cell.length_b   1.000
_cell.length_c   1.000
_cell.angle_alpha   90.00
_cell.angle_beta   90.00
_cell.angle_gamma   90.00
#
_symmetry.space_group_name_H-M   'P 1'
#
loop_
_entity.id
_entity.type
_entity.pdbx_description
1 polymer ?
#
loop_
_entity_poly.entity_id
_entity_poly.type
_entity_poly.pdbx_seq_one_letter_code
_entity_poly.pdbx_strand_id
1 'polypeptide(L)'
;MPLQDLVTAEKPIPLFVEKCVEFIEDTGLCTEGLYRVSGNKTDQDNIQKQFDQDHNINLVSMEVTVNAVAGALKAFFADLPDPLIPYSLHPELLEAAKIPDKTERLHALKEIVKKFHPVNYDVFRYVITHLNRVSQQ
;
A
#
# COMPACT_ATOMS: atom_id res chain seq x y z
N MET A 1 1.53 -11.87 9.80
CA MET A 1 2.49 -12.67 9.01
C MET A 1 3.52 -11.71 8.43
N PRO A 2 4.82 -12.02 8.45
CA PRO A 2 5.85 -11.21 7.77
C PRO A 2 5.51 -10.98 6.29
N LEU A 3 5.85 -9.81 5.76
CA LEU A 3 5.57 -9.45 4.36
C LEU A 3 6.24 -10.43 3.36
N GLN A 4 7.40 -10.96 3.74
CA GLN A 4 8.20 -11.87 2.93
C GLN A 4 7.51 -13.22 2.71
N ASP A 5 6.63 -13.63 3.63
CA ASP A 5 5.88 -14.90 3.54
C ASP A 5 4.62 -14.76 2.68
N LEU A 6 4.24 -13.52 2.32
CA LEU A 6 3.04 -13.21 1.53
C LEU A 6 3.34 -13.04 0.03
N VAL A 7 4.60 -13.23 -0.38
CA VAL A 7 5.08 -12.99 -1.75
C VAL A 7 5.93 -14.16 -2.24
N THR A 8 6.12 -14.22 -3.55
CA THR A 8 7.05 -15.16 -4.21
C THR A 8 7.90 -14.41 -5.23
N ALA A 9 8.95 -15.03 -5.75
CA ALA A 9 9.77 -14.42 -6.80
C ALA A 9 8.96 -14.11 -8.08
N GLU A 10 7.91 -14.90 -8.37
CA GLU A 10 7.03 -14.72 -9.53
C GLU A 10 5.90 -13.71 -9.26
N LYS A 11 5.50 -13.56 -7.98
CA LYS A 11 4.45 -12.65 -7.52
C LYS A 11 5.00 -11.80 -6.36
N PRO A 12 5.70 -10.69 -6.67
CA PRO A 12 6.39 -9.89 -5.66
C PRO A 12 5.44 -8.99 -4.84
N ILE A 13 4.15 -8.92 -5.22
CA ILE A 13 3.14 -8.13 -4.53
C ILE A 13 2.17 -9.09 -3.82
N PRO A 14 1.82 -8.84 -2.54
CA PRO A 14 0.80 -9.63 -1.86
C PRO A 14 -0.53 -9.56 -2.60
N LEU A 15 -1.16 -10.72 -2.82
CA LEU A 15 -2.41 -10.82 -3.59
C LEU A 15 -3.54 -9.92 -3.04
N PHE A 16 -3.59 -9.74 -1.72
CA PHE A 16 -4.54 -8.81 -1.09
C PHE A 16 -4.33 -7.37 -1.54
N VAL A 17 -3.07 -6.93 -1.57
CA VAL A 17 -2.68 -5.58 -2.01
C VAL A 17 -3.01 -5.40 -3.49
N GLU A 18 -2.73 -6.38 -4.34
CA GLU A 18 -3.09 -6.36 -5.77
C GLU A 18 -4.60 -6.17 -5.94
N LYS A 19 -5.41 -7.06 -5.35
CA LYS A 19 -6.87 -7.00 -5.46
C LYS A 19 -7.47 -5.67 -4.98
N CYS A 20 -6.99 -5.15 -3.84
CA CYS A 20 -7.47 -3.87 -3.34
C CYS A 20 -7.08 -2.71 -4.27
N VAL A 21 -5.84 -2.67 -4.75
CA VAL A 21 -5.36 -1.61 -5.64
C VAL A 21 -6.09 -1.66 -6.98
N GLU A 22 -6.25 -2.83 -7.59
CA GLU A 22 -6.99 -3.00 -8.85
C GLU A 22 -8.43 -2.51 -8.71
N PHE A 23 -9.14 -2.93 -7.65
CA PHE A 23 -10.50 -2.46 -7.39
C PHE A 23 -10.57 -0.92 -7.23
N ILE A 24 -9.65 -0.32 -6.49
CA ILE A 24 -9.62 1.13 -6.27
C ILE A 24 -9.30 1.87 -7.58
N GLU A 25 -8.41 1.34 -8.42
CA GLU A 25 -8.10 1.95 -9.71
C GLU A 25 -9.28 1.84 -10.69
N ASP A 26 -10.00 0.72 -10.69
CA ASP A 26 -11.11 0.48 -11.61
C ASP A 26 -12.38 1.27 -11.24
N THR A 27 -12.67 1.43 -9.95
CA THR A 27 -13.96 2.01 -9.50
C THR A 27 -13.82 3.32 -8.74
N GLY A 28 -12.60 3.66 -8.31
CA GLY A 28 -12.39 4.55 -7.18
C GLY A 28 -11.66 5.85 -7.46
N LEU A 29 -10.97 5.97 -8.60
CA LEU A 29 -10.04 7.09 -8.86
C LEU A 29 -10.70 8.48 -8.79
N CYS A 30 -11.98 8.60 -9.16
CA CYS A 30 -12.73 9.86 -9.11
C CYS A 30 -13.44 10.09 -7.77
N THR A 31 -13.21 9.25 -6.75
CA THR A 31 -13.90 9.38 -5.45
C THR A 31 -13.29 10.52 -4.65
N GLU A 32 -14.13 11.50 -4.30
CA GLU A 32 -13.68 12.64 -3.49
C GLU A 32 -13.14 12.17 -2.14
N GLY A 33 -11.90 12.59 -1.83
CA GLY A 33 -11.26 12.25 -0.57
C GLY A 33 -10.91 10.78 -0.42
N LEU A 34 -10.67 10.06 -1.53
CA LEU A 34 -10.07 8.72 -1.49
C LEU A 34 -8.84 8.68 -0.57
N TYR A 35 -8.72 7.62 0.23
CA TYR A 35 -7.75 7.46 1.33
C TYR A 35 -7.90 8.41 2.53
N ARG A 36 -8.54 9.58 2.39
CA ARG A 36 -8.83 10.54 3.47
C ARG A 36 -10.14 10.21 4.20
N VAL A 37 -11.21 9.92 3.47
CA VAL A 37 -12.52 9.57 4.03
C VAL A 37 -12.47 8.13 4.56
N SER A 38 -12.89 7.94 5.81
CA SER A 38 -12.95 6.61 6.43
C SER A 38 -14.07 5.79 5.81
N GLY A 39 -13.75 4.55 5.41
CA GLY A 39 -14.76 3.56 5.05
C GLY A 39 -15.46 2.98 6.27
N ASN A 40 -16.56 2.25 6.02
CA ASN A 40 -17.24 1.48 7.06
C ASN A 40 -16.28 0.41 7.64
N LYS A 41 -16.13 0.37 8.97
CA LYS A 41 -15.21 -0.58 9.64
C LYS A 41 -15.69 -2.03 9.54
N THR A 42 -17.00 -2.27 9.60
CA THR A 42 -17.58 -3.60 9.42
C THR A 42 -17.29 -4.16 8.02
N ASP A 43 -17.36 -3.32 6.98
CA ASP A 43 -17.02 -3.75 5.62
C ASP A 43 -15.51 -4.03 5.48
N GLN A 44 -14.65 -3.20 6.07
CA GLN A 44 -13.19 -3.44 6.10
C GLN A 44 -12.86 -4.80 6.71
N ASP A 45 -13.45 -5.09 7.88
CA ASP A 45 -13.22 -6.34 8.61
C ASP A 45 -13.80 -7.54 7.84
N ASN A 46 -14.94 -7.35 7.17
CA ASN A 46 -15.53 -8.38 6.32
C ASN A 46 -14.64 -8.68 5.10
N ILE A 47 -14.06 -7.68 4.46
CA ILE A 47 -13.12 -7.88 3.33
C ILE A 47 -11.93 -8.74 3.76
N GLN A 48 -11.29 -8.41 4.89
CA GLN A 48 -10.16 -9.17 5.41
C GLN A 48 -10.57 -10.60 5.77
N LYS A 49 -11.67 -10.75 6.52
CA LYS A 49 -12.18 -12.06 6.93
C LYS A 49 -12.51 -12.96 5.75
N GLN A 50 -13.14 -12.43 4.71
CA GLN A 50 -13.47 -13.19 3.50
C GLN A 50 -12.20 -13.58 2.74
N PHE A 51 -11.23 -12.67 2.64
CA PHE A 51 -9.94 -12.97 2.01
C PHE A 51 -9.17 -14.08 2.75
N ASP A 52 -9.16 -14.05 4.09
CA ASP A 52 -8.52 -15.08 4.91
C ASP A 52 -9.18 -16.47 4.75
N GLN A 53 -10.46 -16.51 4.36
CA GLN A 53 -11.19 -17.75 4.07
C GLN A 53 -10.98 -18.23 2.64
N ASP A 54 -11.01 -17.31 1.67
CA ASP A 54 -10.77 -17.57 0.26
C ASP A 54 -10.01 -16.41 -0.38
N HIS A 55 -8.76 -16.68 -0.78
CA HIS A 55 -7.92 -15.72 -1.47
C HIS A 55 -8.45 -15.31 -2.87
N ASN A 56 -9.48 -15.98 -3.40
CA ASN A 56 -10.08 -15.68 -4.71
C ASN A 56 -11.29 -14.73 -4.63
N ILE A 57 -11.54 -14.08 -3.49
CA ILE A 57 -12.67 -13.14 -3.35
C ILE A 57 -12.74 -12.12 -4.49
N ASN A 58 -13.98 -11.77 -4.86
CA ASN A 58 -14.27 -10.74 -5.84
C ASN A 58 -14.87 -9.52 -5.15
N LEU A 59 -14.05 -8.49 -4.92
CA LEU A 59 -14.47 -7.26 -4.25
C LEU A 59 -15.64 -6.54 -4.94
N VAL A 60 -15.78 -6.68 -6.26
CA VAL A 60 -16.91 -6.11 -7.03
C VAL A 60 -18.23 -6.77 -6.62
N SER A 61 -18.23 -8.09 -6.41
CA SER A 61 -19.43 -8.83 -6.00
C SER A 61 -19.82 -8.63 -4.53
N MET A 62 -18.95 -8.03 -3.71
CA MET A 62 -19.22 -7.81 -2.29
C MET A 62 -20.03 -6.53 -2.01
N GLU A 63 -20.32 -5.72 -3.04
CA GLU A 63 -21.05 -4.45 -2.93
C GLU A 63 -20.44 -3.47 -1.89
N VAL A 64 -19.13 -3.60 -1.63
CA VAL A 64 -18.41 -2.76 -0.68
C VAL A 64 -18.03 -1.41 -1.29
N THR A 65 -17.96 -0.38 -0.45
CA THR A 65 -17.52 0.95 -0.89
C THR A 65 -16.01 0.98 -1.14
N VAL A 66 -15.56 1.84 -2.07
CA VAL A 66 -14.12 2.08 -2.31
C VAL A 66 -13.40 2.55 -1.04
N ASN A 67 -14.05 3.33 -0.18
CA ASN A 67 -13.46 3.79 1.08
C ASN A 67 -13.27 2.63 2.07
N ALA A 68 -14.12 1.60 2.02
CA ALA A 68 -13.92 0.37 2.79
C ALA A 68 -12.71 -0.42 2.25
N VAL A 69 -12.59 -0.58 0.93
CA VAL A 69 -11.42 -1.27 0.33
C VAL A 69 -10.11 -0.51 0.62
N ALA A 70 -10.11 0.82 0.50
CA ALA A 70 -8.98 1.67 0.86
C ALA A 70 -8.64 1.59 2.35
N GLY A 71 -9.65 1.46 3.21
CA GLY A 71 -9.47 1.22 4.65
C GLY A 71 -8.84 -0.14 4.94
N ALA A 72 -9.31 -1.19 4.28
CA ALA A 72 -8.79 -2.55 4.42
C ALA A 72 -7.33 -2.66 3.94
N LEU A 73 -7.00 -1.98 2.83
CA LEU A 73 -5.62 -1.87 2.33
C LEU A 73 -4.70 -1.15 3.33
N LYS A 74 -5.17 -0.05 3.94
CA LYS A 74 -4.41 0.64 5.01
C LYS A 74 -4.18 -0.26 6.22
N ALA A 75 -5.22 -0.99 6.64
CA ALA A 75 -5.15 -1.90 7.77
C ALA A 75 -4.15 -3.04 7.51
N PHE A 76 -4.12 -3.62 6.30
CA PHE A 76 -3.12 -4.63 5.92
C PHE A 76 -1.68 -4.19 6.23
N PHE A 77 -1.30 -2.97 5.85
CA PHE A 77 0.04 -2.45 6.13
C PHE A 77 0.27 -2.12 7.61
N ALA A 78 -0.77 -1.71 8.33
CA ALA A 78 -0.71 -1.43 9.77
C ALA A 78 -0.56 -2.71 10.61
N ASP A 79 -1.11 -3.83 10.12
CA ASP A 79 -1.11 -5.13 10.79
C ASP A 79 0.15 -5.97 10.48
N LEU A 80 1.04 -5.48 9.60
CA LEU A 80 2.34 -6.12 9.39
C LEU A 80 3.18 -6.06 10.68
N PRO A 81 3.90 -7.14 11.02
CA PRO A 81 4.76 -7.16 12.20
C PRO A 81 5.90 -6.13 12.11
N ASP A 82 6.40 -5.89 10.90
CA ASP A 82 7.36 -4.85 10.57
C ASP A 82 6.77 -3.92 9.50
N PRO A 83 6.98 -2.60 9.60
CA PRO A 83 6.42 -1.65 8.64
C PRO A 83 7.04 -1.84 7.24
N LEU A 84 6.26 -1.49 6.21
CA LEU A 84 6.73 -1.50 4.82
C LEU A 84 8.02 -0.66 4.63
N ILE A 85 8.09 0.49 5.29
CA ILE A 85 9.31 1.30 5.40
C ILE A 85 10.00 0.94 6.72
N PRO A 86 11.14 0.24 6.71
CA PRO A 86 11.82 -0.21 7.93
C PRO A 86 12.18 0.94 8.86
N TYR A 87 11.91 0.80 10.17
CA TYR A 87 12.21 1.83 11.18
C TYR A 87 13.69 2.26 11.19
N SER A 88 14.61 1.34 10.88
CA SER A 88 16.04 1.63 10.79
C SER A 88 16.39 2.70 9.75
N LEU A 89 15.55 2.89 8.73
CA LEU A 89 15.77 3.87 7.66
C LEU A 89 15.05 5.21 7.92
N HIS A 90 14.16 5.28 8.93
CA HIS A 90 13.39 6.50 9.21
C HIS A 90 14.29 7.70 9.56
N PRO A 91 15.34 7.57 10.40
CA PRO A 91 16.23 8.69 10.68
C PRO A 91 16.91 9.23 9.41
N GLU A 92 17.38 8.36 8.53
CA GLU A 92 18.01 8.76 7.26
C GLU A 92 17.01 9.48 6.33
N LEU A 93 15.77 8.98 6.25
CA LEU A 93 14.71 9.62 5.46
C LEU A 93 14.39 11.02 5.99
N LEU A 94 14.32 11.19 7.31
CA LEU A 94 14.06 12.49 7.94
C LEU A 94 15.20 13.48 7.69
N GLU A 95 16.45 13.04 7.75
CA GLU A 95 17.59 13.91 7.42
C GLU A 95 17.63 14.27 5.93
N ALA A 96 17.42 13.30 5.04
CA ALA A 96 17.33 13.57 3.60
C ALA A 96 16.20 14.56 3.26
N ALA A 97 15.05 14.47 3.95
CA ALA A 97 13.92 15.38 3.75
C ALA A 97 14.23 16.84 4.10
N LYS A 98 15.21 17.11 4.97
CA LYS A 98 15.64 18.47 5.36
C LYS A 98 16.55 19.13 4.33
N ILE A 99 17.07 18.39 3.34
CA ILE A 99 17.95 18.94 2.30
C ILE A 99 17.18 20.02 1.49
N PRO A 100 17.67 21.27 1.42
CA PRO A 100 16.99 22.34 0.70
C PRO A 100 17.00 22.15 -0.81
N ASP A 101 18.13 21.72 -1.37
CA ASP A 101 18.24 21.48 -2.81
C ASP A 101 17.38 20.29 -3.24
N LYS A 102 16.51 20.50 -4.22
CA LYS A 102 15.55 19.49 -4.66
C LYS A 102 16.24 18.28 -5.31
N THR A 103 17.29 18.51 -6.07
CA THR A 103 17.98 17.47 -6.84
C THR A 103 18.81 16.59 -5.91
N GLU A 104 19.55 17.21 -5.01
CA GLU A 104 20.31 16.55 -3.95
C GLU A 104 19.38 15.77 -3.01
N ARG A 105 18.26 16.37 -2.58
CA ARG A 105 17.24 15.68 -1.78
C ARG A 105 16.69 14.44 -2.48
N LEU A 106 16.34 14.56 -3.76
CA LEU A 106 15.85 13.43 -4.54
C LEU A 106 16.90 12.31 -4.64
N HIS A 107 18.16 12.67 -4.89
CA HIS A 107 19.25 11.72 -4.95
C HIS A 107 19.44 11.00 -3.61
N ALA A 108 19.51 11.74 -2.50
CA ALA A 108 19.63 11.17 -1.16
C ALA A 108 18.49 10.22 -0.81
N LEU A 109 17.23 10.63 -1.05
CA LEU A 109 16.06 9.78 -0.84
C LEU A 109 16.12 8.50 -1.68
N LYS A 110 16.57 8.60 -2.94
CA LYS A 110 16.71 7.45 -3.83
C LYS A 110 17.76 6.46 -3.32
N GLU A 111 18.89 6.94 -2.81
CA GLU A 111 19.92 6.07 -2.22
C GLU A 111 19.42 5.36 -0.96
N ILE A 112 18.58 6.00 -0.14
CA ILE A 112 17.97 5.36 1.03
C ILE A 112 16.97 4.29 0.60
N VAL A 113 16.12 4.58 -0.40
CA VAL A 113 15.15 3.60 -0.93
C VAL A 113 15.84 2.36 -1.51
N LYS A 114 17.04 2.50 -2.09
CA LYS A 114 17.85 1.35 -2.54
C LYS A 114 18.31 0.42 -1.41
N LYS A 115 18.30 0.87 -0.15
CA LYS A 115 18.63 0.05 1.02
C LYS A 115 17.48 -0.83 1.49
N PHE A 116 16.29 -0.69 0.90
CA PHE A 116 15.14 -1.51 1.27
C PHE A 116 15.42 -2.97 0.95
N HIS A 117 14.86 -3.88 1.74
CA HIS A 117 14.79 -5.28 1.35
C HIS A 117 14.04 -5.38 0.00
N PRO A 118 14.45 -6.25 -0.94
CA PRO A 118 13.84 -6.32 -2.28
C PRO A 118 12.31 -6.41 -2.26
N VAL A 119 11.76 -7.26 -1.38
CA VAL A 119 10.31 -7.39 -1.18
C VAL A 119 9.67 -6.07 -0.76
N ASN A 120 10.23 -5.38 0.23
CA ASN A 120 9.71 -4.09 0.67
C ASN A 120 9.81 -3.05 -0.45
N TYR A 121 10.89 -3.04 -1.21
CA TYR A 121 11.07 -2.14 -2.35
C TYR A 121 9.99 -2.35 -3.41
N ASP A 122 9.72 -3.60 -3.80
CA ASP A 122 8.73 -3.91 -4.84
C ASP A 122 7.31 -3.51 -4.41
N VAL A 123 6.92 -3.85 -3.17
CA VAL A 123 5.61 -3.48 -2.62
C VAL A 123 5.51 -1.95 -2.43
N PHE A 124 6.56 -1.30 -1.93
CA PHE A 124 6.62 0.15 -1.80
C PHE A 124 6.48 0.83 -3.16
N ARG A 125 7.21 0.38 -4.17
CA ARG A 125 7.12 0.89 -5.54
C ARG A 125 5.72 0.72 -6.11
N TYR A 126 5.09 -0.43 -5.90
CA TYR A 126 3.72 -0.70 -6.35
C TYR A 126 2.72 0.28 -5.72
N VAL A 127 2.74 0.42 -4.40
CA VAL A 127 1.85 1.33 -3.66
C VAL A 127 2.08 2.79 -4.05
N ILE A 128 3.33 3.25 -4.13
CA ILE A 128 3.63 4.64 -4.52
C ILE A 128 3.22 4.91 -5.97
N THR A 129 3.34 3.92 -6.87
CA THR A 129 2.86 4.05 -8.25
C THR A 129 1.34 4.20 -8.29
N HIS A 130 0.62 3.40 -7.52
CA HIS A 130 -0.83 3.54 -7.35
C HIS A 130 -1.21 4.93 -6.80
N LEU A 131 -0.58 5.37 -5.71
CA LEU A 131 -0.85 6.69 -5.11
C LEU A 131 -0.50 7.84 -6.07
N ASN A 132 0.50 7.67 -6.93
CA ASN A 132 0.80 8.64 -7.97
C ASN A 132 -0.33 8.74 -9.01
N ARG A 133 -0.91 7.62 -9.44
CA ARG A 133 -2.09 7.62 -10.34
C ARG A 133 -3.29 8.32 -9.71
N VAL A 134 -3.54 8.05 -8.42
CA VAL A 134 -4.59 8.72 -7.63
C VAL A 134 -4.35 10.23 -7.58
N SER A 135 -3.10 10.68 -7.43
CA SER A 135 -2.76 12.11 -7.36
C SER A 135 -2.88 12.88 -8.69
N GLN A 136 -3.04 12.18 -9.81
CA GLN A 136 -3.19 12.78 -11.14
C GLN A 136 -4.64 13.07 -11.52
N GLN A 137 -5.60 12.73 -10.65
CA GLN A 137 -7.02 13.06 -10.78
C GLN A 137 -7.32 14.34 -10.01
#